data_AF-A0A4U7F7I3-F1
#
_entry.id   AF-A0A4U7F7I3-F1
#
_cell.length_a   1.000
_cell.length_b   1.000
_cell.length_c   1.000
_cell.angle_alpha   90.00
_cell.angle_beta   90.00
_cell.angle_gamma   90.00
#
_symmetry.space_group_name_H-M   'P 1'
#
loop_
_entity.id
_entity.type
_entity.pdbx_description
1 polymer ?
#
loop_
_entity_poly.entity_id
_entity_poly.type
_entity_poly.pdbx_seq_one_letter_code
_entity_poly.pdbx_strand_id
1 'polypeptide(L)'
;MRTLQKQLSNLTDPDANAAEQTRDTLLSELSIPADWTVIETDVEMAQDETQDWFLVGFQHKSDPDKRASLFLLEGSHKLQLYIESPENDDWSEPTRDSAEITSVLSDHS
;
A
#
# COMPACT_ATOMS: atom_id res chain seq x y z
N MET A 1 -2.56 -2.34 -13.71
CA MET A 1 -3.48 -2.72 -12.63
C MET A 1 -4.46 -3.84 -12.96
N ARG A 2 -4.59 -4.30 -14.21
CA ARG A 2 -5.50 -5.43 -14.51
C ARG A 2 -5.02 -6.76 -13.94
N THR A 3 -3.71 -6.99 -13.86
CA THR A 3 -3.14 -8.23 -13.32
C THR A 3 -3.35 -8.28 -11.81
N LEU A 4 -3.03 -7.17 -11.13
CA LEU A 4 -3.23 -7.02 -9.70
C LEU A 4 -4.70 -7.22 -9.30
N GLN A 5 -5.64 -6.56 -10.00
CA GLN A 5 -7.07 -6.71 -9.72
C GLN A 5 -7.56 -8.15 -9.88
N LYS A 6 -7.07 -8.85 -10.92
CA LYS A 6 -7.40 -10.27 -11.13
C LYS A 6 -6.82 -11.14 -10.02
N GLN A 7 -5.58 -10.88 -9.58
CA GLN A 7 -4.95 -11.63 -8.49
C GLN A 7 -5.71 -11.46 -7.18
N LEU A 8 -6.01 -10.21 -6.79
CA LEU A 8 -6.78 -9.89 -5.59
C LEU A 8 -8.17 -10.55 -5.59
N SER A 9 -8.83 -10.59 -6.75
CA SER A 9 -10.15 -11.23 -6.89
C SER A 9 -10.12 -12.77 -6.75
N ASN A 10 -8.95 -13.39 -6.90
CA ASN A 10 -8.76 -14.84 -6.74
C ASN A 10 -8.11 -15.22 -5.41
N LEU A 11 -7.74 -14.24 -4.57
CA LEU A 11 -7.28 -14.53 -3.22
C LEU A 11 -8.43 -15.11 -2.40
N THR A 12 -8.11 -16.13 -1.59
CA THR A 12 -9.06 -16.74 -0.65
C THR A 12 -8.63 -16.52 0.79
N ASP A 13 -7.38 -16.85 1.12
CA ASP A 13 -6.74 -16.56 2.40
C ASP A 13 -5.31 -16.09 2.10
N PRO A 14 -4.96 -14.82 2.38
CA PRO A 14 -3.60 -14.33 2.15
C PRO A 14 -2.63 -14.97 3.13
N ASP A 15 -1.66 -15.72 2.61
CA ASP A 15 -0.44 -16.07 3.33
C ASP A 15 0.71 -15.14 2.93
N ALA A 16 1.87 -15.29 3.58
CA ALA A 16 3.04 -14.45 3.30
C ALA A 16 3.45 -14.49 1.82
N ASN A 17 3.35 -15.64 1.16
CA ASN A 17 3.71 -15.79 -0.25
C ASN A 17 2.70 -15.07 -1.16
N ALA A 18 1.40 -15.16 -0.86
CA ALA A 18 0.37 -14.42 -1.58
C ALA A 18 0.53 -12.89 -1.40
N ALA A 19 0.91 -12.44 -0.20
CA ALA A 19 1.19 -11.03 0.08
C ALA A 19 2.45 -10.54 -0.66
N GLU A 20 3.53 -11.33 -0.67
CA GLU A 20 4.74 -11.04 -1.47
C GLU A 20 4.44 -10.96 -2.97
N GLN A 21 3.70 -11.92 -3.52
CA GLN A 21 3.28 -11.88 -4.92
C GLN A 21 2.41 -10.67 -5.23
N THR A 22 1.57 -10.25 -4.28
CA THR A 22 0.72 -9.07 -4.40
C THR A 22 1.55 -7.81 -4.43
N ARG A 23 2.53 -7.67 -3.52
CA ARG A 23 3.52 -6.58 -3.52
C ARG A 23 4.27 -6.50 -4.85
N ASP A 24 4.80 -7.62 -5.33
CA ASP A 24 5.62 -7.64 -6.55
C ASP A 24 4.79 -7.26 -7.78
N THR A 25 3.57 -7.79 -7.88
CA THR A 25 2.64 -7.45 -8.97
C THR A 25 2.24 -5.98 -8.90
N LEU A 26 1.94 -5.48 -7.70
CA LEU A 26 1.66 -4.07 -7.47
C LEU A 26 2.81 -3.20 -7.94
N LEU A 27 4.04 -3.43 -7.45
CA LEU A 27 5.21 -2.61 -7.79
C LEU A 27 5.54 -2.65 -9.29
N SER A 28 5.22 -3.74 -9.98
CA SER A 28 5.38 -3.84 -11.43
C SER A 28 4.36 -3.03 -12.23
N GLU A 29 3.18 -2.77 -11.67
CA GLU A 29 2.07 -2.08 -12.34
C GLU A 29 1.83 -0.65 -11.82
N LEU A 30 2.36 -0.31 -10.64
CA LEU A 30 2.20 0.98 -9.99
C LEU A 30 3.16 2.00 -10.60
N SER A 31 2.61 3.14 -11.01
CA SER A 31 3.43 4.30 -11.37
C SER A 31 3.64 5.15 -10.12
N ILE A 32 4.85 5.08 -9.54
CA ILE A 32 5.19 5.83 -8.33
C ILE A 32 5.53 7.28 -8.73
N PRO A 33 4.89 8.31 -8.14
CA PRO A 33 5.21 9.70 -8.45
C PRO A 33 6.67 10.04 -8.12
N ALA A 34 7.22 11.02 -8.84
CA ALA A 34 8.66 11.32 -8.78
C ALA A 34 9.12 11.79 -7.38
N ASP A 35 8.23 12.35 -6.57
CA ASP A 35 8.54 12.88 -5.25
C ASP A 35 8.50 11.80 -4.16
N TRP A 36 8.07 10.58 -4.50
CA TRP A 36 8.03 9.45 -3.59
C TRP A 36 9.13 8.43 -3.90
N THR A 37 9.55 7.70 -2.88
CA THR A 37 10.48 6.58 -3.01
C THR A 37 10.02 5.41 -2.17
N VAL A 38 10.31 4.18 -2.63
CA VAL A 38 10.05 2.97 -1.86
C VAL A 38 11.15 2.83 -0.82
N ILE A 39 10.77 2.69 0.46
CA ILE A 39 11.72 2.59 1.57
C ILE A 39 11.66 1.24 2.30
N GLU A 40 10.55 0.52 2.18
CA GLU A 40 10.35 -0.75 2.87
C GLU A 40 9.51 -1.69 2.01
N THR A 41 9.94 -2.93 1.88
CA THR A 41 9.30 -3.95 1.04
C THR A 41 9.15 -5.28 1.75
N ASP A 42 9.58 -5.37 3.01
CA ASP A 42 9.48 -6.60 3.79
C ASP A 42 8.01 -6.82 4.11
N VAL A 43 7.47 -7.96 3.67
CA VAL A 43 6.05 -8.28 3.85
C VAL A 43 5.88 -8.91 5.22
N GLU A 44 4.99 -8.34 6.01
CA GLU A 44 4.69 -8.82 7.35
C GLU A 44 3.22 -8.61 7.71
N MET A 45 2.72 -9.37 8.68
CA MET A 45 1.40 -9.09 9.25
C MET A 45 1.50 -7.86 10.13
N ALA A 46 0.52 -6.97 10.01
CA ALA A 46 0.31 -5.88 10.94
C ALA A 46 0.23 -6.43 12.37
N GLN A 47 0.87 -5.73 13.31
CA GLN A 47 0.93 -6.15 14.72
C GLN A 47 -0.34 -5.81 15.50
N ASP A 48 -1.40 -5.37 14.82
CA ASP A 48 -2.70 -5.10 15.39
C ASP A 48 -3.61 -6.33 15.31
N GLU A 49 -4.89 -6.17 15.67
CA GLU A 49 -5.88 -7.23 15.61
C GLU A 49 -6.49 -7.41 14.21
N THR A 50 -6.05 -6.66 13.19
CA THR A 50 -6.69 -6.70 11.85
C THR A 50 -6.16 -7.83 10.99
N GLN A 51 -4.99 -8.38 11.33
CA GLN A 51 -4.29 -9.40 10.55
C GLN A 51 -4.01 -8.97 9.09
N ASP A 52 -4.00 -7.67 8.82
CA ASP A 52 -3.69 -7.14 7.50
C ASP A 52 -2.23 -7.41 7.16
N TRP A 53 -1.92 -7.57 5.88
CA TRP A 53 -0.54 -7.76 5.42
C TRP A 53 0.04 -6.43 4.96
N PHE A 54 1.06 -5.95 5.64
CA PHE A 54 1.89 -4.87 5.14
C PHE A 54 2.64 -5.33 3.88
N LEU A 55 2.61 -4.50 2.84
CA LEU A 55 3.19 -4.81 1.54
C LEU A 55 4.41 -3.95 1.23
N VAL A 56 4.27 -2.64 1.39
CA VAL A 56 5.27 -1.66 0.96
C VAL A 56 5.10 -0.32 1.66
N GLY A 57 6.23 0.28 2.02
CA GLY A 57 6.34 1.63 2.56
C GLY A 57 6.96 2.60 1.54
N PHE A 58 6.41 3.80 1.48
CA PHE A 58 6.90 4.92 0.70
C PHE A 58 7.28 6.09 1.61
N GLN A 59 8.24 6.88 1.15
CA GLN A 59 8.64 8.13 1.81
C GLN A 59 8.72 9.26 0.80
N HIS A 60 8.29 10.44 1.22
CA HIS A 60 8.41 11.64 0.42
C HIS A 60 9.87 12.15 0.43
N LYS A 61 10.41 12.45 -0.75
CA LYS A 61 11.84 12.79 -0.93
C LYS A 61 12.22 14.13 -0.31
N SER A 62 11.30 15.08 -0.33
CA SER A 62 11.52 16.42 0.22
C SER A 62 11.01 16.57 1.65
N ASP A 63 10.26 15.60 2.16
CA ASP A 63 9.70 15.58 3.51
C ASP A 63 9.78 14.17 4.11
N PRO A 64 10.91 13.79 4.74
CA PRO A 64 11.10 12.43 5.25
C PRO A 64 10.15 12.02 6.37
N ASP A 65 9.48 12.99 7.01
CA ASP A 65 8.47 12.75 8.04
C ASP A 65 7.12 12.39 7.42
N LYS A 66 6.94 12.64 6.11
CA LYS A 66 5.79 12.21 5.33
C LYS A 66 6.02 10.82 4.72
N ARG A 67 5.21 9.86 5.16
CA ARG A 67 5.30 8.45 4.79
C ARG A 67 3.98 7.94 4.29
N ALA A 68 4.03 6.84 3.56
CA ALA A 68 2.83 6.11 3.17
C ALA A 68 3.06 4.62 3.32
N SER A 69 2.08 3.90 3.86
CA SER A 69 2.16 2.45 4.06
C SER A 69 0.98 1.80 3.38
N LEU A 70 1.24 0.75 2.61
CA LEU A 70 0.22 0.02 1.87
C LEU A 70 0.04 -1.38 2.44
N PHE A 71 -1.23 -1.73 2.67
CA PHE A 71 -1.65 -3.00 3.25
C PHE A 71 -2.58 -3.77 2.30
N LEU A 72 -2.54 -5.09 2.37
CA LEU A 72 -3.56 -5.99 1.86
C LEU A 72 -4.47 -6.39 3.02
N LEU A 73 -5.74 -6.02 2.91
CA LEU A 73 -6.70 -6.24 3.98
C LEU A 73 -7.14 -7.70 4.06
N GLU A 74 -7.10 -8.28 5.26
CA GLU A 74 -7.61 -9.64 5.50
C GLU A 74 -9.12 -9.70 5.21
N GLY A 75 -9.58 -10.80 4.61
CA GLY A 75 -10.99 -11.10 4.32
C GLY A 75 -11.62 -10.32 3.15
N SER A 76 -11.21 -9.06 2.91
CA SER A 76 -11.72 -8.27 1.77
C SER A 76 -10.82 -8.32 0.53
N HIS A 77 -9.55 -8.68 0.71
CA HIS A 77 -8.51 -8.74 -0.34
C HIS A 77 -8.38 -7.43 -1.12
N LYS A 78 -8.67 -6.30 -0.45
CA LYS A 78 -8.48 -4.96 -0.99
C LYS A 78 -7.13 -4.41 -0.57
N LEU A 79 -6.61 -3.49 -1.36
CA LEU A 79 -5.43 -2.72 -0.97
C LEU A 79 -5.85 -1.45 -0.27
N GLN A 80 -5.08 -1.09 0.75
CA GLN A 80 -5.33 0.08 1.57
C GLN A 80 -4.07 0.90 1.78
N LEU A 81 -4.06 2.16 1.34
CA LEU A 81 -2.94 3.10 1.51
C LEU A 81 -3.24 4.05 2.67
N TYR A 82 -2.31 4.16 3.59
CA TYR A 82 -2.31 5.16 4.66
C TYR A 82 -1.22 6.18 4.42
N ILE A 83 -1.52 7.47 4.61
CA ILE A 83 -0.53 8.54 4.58
C ILE A 83 -0.32 9.03 6.01
N GLU A 84 0.93 9.03 6.46
CA GLU A 84 1.37 9.61 7.72
C GLU A 84 2.09 10.93 7.39
N SER A 85 1.66 12.03 8.00
CA SER A 85 2.25 13.35 7.76
C SER A 85 2.23 14.18 9.04
N PRO A 86 3.31 14.90 9.37
CA PRO A 86 3.38 15.70 10.60
C PRO A 86 2.42 16.90 10.61
N GLU A 87 1.87 17.28 9.45
CA GLU A 87 0.96 18.42 9.31
C GLU A 87 -0.50 18.07 9.65
N ASN A 88 -0.85 16.78 9.67
CA ASN A 88 -2.15 16.27 10.06
C ASN A 88 -1.95 15.11 11.06
N ASP A 89 -2.31 15.35 12.33
CA ASP A 89 -2.42 14.29 13.35
C ASP A 89 -3.47 13.22 12.97
N ASP A 90 -4.30 13.51 11.95
CA ASP A 90 -5.26 12.58 11.37
C ASP A 90 -4.64 11.85 10.17
N TRP A 91 -4.57 10.52 10.28
CA TRP A 91 -4.34 9.63 9.16
C TRP A 91 -5.34 9.96 8.05
N SER A 92 -4.85 10.32 6.85
CA SER A 92 -5.71 10.54 5.68
C SER A 92 -6.61 9.32 5.47
N GLU A 93 -7.89 9.55 5.10
CA GLU A 93 -8.82 8.44 4.87
C GLU A 93 -8.22 7.42 3.89
N PRO A 94 -8.18 6.13 4.27
CA PRO A 94 -7.54 5.11 3.45
C PRO A 94 -8.24 4.93 2.10
N THR A 95 -7.49 4.92 0.99
CA THR A 95 -8.06 4.44 -0.29
C THR A 95 -8.29 2.93 -0.22
N ARG A 96 -9.42 2.45 -0.75
CA ARG A 96 -9.75 1.01 -0.84
C ARG A 96 -9.65 0.47 -2.26
N ASP A 97 -9.18 1.28 -3.19
CA ASP A 97 -9.03 0.93 -4.60
C ASP A 97 -7.56 1.04 -5.00
N SER A 98 -7.01 -0.08 -5.49
CA SER A 98 -5.64 -0.12 -5.96
C SER A 98 -5.40 0.85 -7.11
N ALA A 99 -6.41 1.12 -7.94
CA ALA A 99 -6.34 2.06 -9.06
C ALA A 99 -6.08 3.52 -8.62
N GLU A 100 -6.39 3.87 -7.38
CA GLU A 100 -6.28 5.23 -6.87
C GLU A 100 -4.93 5.50 -6.17
N ILE A 101 -4.14 4.46 -5.86
CA ILE A 101 -2.88 4.58 -5.11
C ILE A 101 -1.95 5.63 -5.72
N THR A 102 -1.73 5.60 -7.04
CA THR A 102 -0.89 6.60 -7.72
C THR A 102 -1.48 8.01 -7.62
N SER A 103 -2.80 8.16 -7.71
CA SER A 103 -3.45 9.47 -7.61
C SER A 103 -3.28 10.06 -6.22
N VAL A 104 -3.54 9.25 -5.18
CA VAL A 104 -3.38 9.68 -3.79
C VAL A 104 -1.93 10.07 -3.49
N LEU A 105 -0.95 9.27 -3.91
CA LEU A 105 0.46 9.67 -3.75
C LEU A 105 0.77 10.98 -4.47
N SER A 106 0.18 11.23 -5.64
CA SER A 106 0.40 12.46 -6.41
C SER A 106 -0.27 13.69 -5.78
N ASP A 107 -1.46 13.52 -5.19
CA ASP A 107 -2.17 14.58 -4.47
C ASP A 107 -1.44 14.98 -3.18
N HIS A 108 -0.61 14.07 -2.67
CA HIS A 108 0.26 14.26 -1.51
C HIS A 108 1.75 14.41 -1.88
N SER A 109 2.10 14.71 -3.13
CA SER A 109 3.42 15.21 -3.54
C SER A 109 3.67 16.67 -3.12
#